data_AF-A0A3M1NCM0-F1
#
_entry.id   AF-A0A3M1NCM0-F1
#
_cell.length_a   1.000
_cell.length_b   1.000
_cell.length_c   1.000
_cell.angle_alpha   90.00
_cell.angle_beta   90.00
_cell.angle_gamma   90.00
#
_symmetry.space_group_name_H-M   'P 1'
#
loop_
_entity.id
_entity.type
_entity.pdbx_description
1 polymer ?
#
loop_
_entity_poly.entity_id
_entity_poly.type
_entity_poly.pdbx_seq_one_letter_code
_entity_poly.pdbx_strand_id
1 'polypeptide(L)'
;MLIGLVAALSACSALPQPSGDAILPNFEALPKALATLPRTPTPDPAVQAATRDTHTPMPSLTPSATSTATPVRGVFMGAATAPLGTPSTRSSLQAPLIITQPSLATTRQAANPISGVNVPLIGANPPPAPIAPSGQCSVPIAAPFVRAASDPNIRPRLGCPRAEPISLTIVTQPFERGLMFWRDTREIYVLALQARGAAANTAWKFTDGWTEAQPERDPSLQPPEPLLQPIRGFGAIWRANPAVREALGWAVAAEQPYNGLWQVFEGGLMLSGNDGTVYAVAVDTNAPTAIGVHFGALSP
;
A
#
# COMPACT_ATOMS: atom_id res chain seq x y z
N MET A 1 43.11 51.12 42.86
CA MET A 1 41.75 51.52 42.46
C MET A 1 41.02 50.24 42.03
N LEU A 2 39.94 49.90 42.74
CA LEU A 2 38.96 48.81 42.57
C LEU A 2 39.45 47.33 42.70
N ILE A 3 39.15 46.65 43.84
CA ILE A 3 38.00 45.75 44.12
C ILE A 3 38.06 44.48 43.23
N GLY A 4 38.16 43.22 43.69
CA GLY A 4 37.89 42.56 44.97
C GLY A 4 36.87 41.43 44.75
N LEU A 5 37.22 40.16 44.97
CA LEU A 5 36.28 39.12 45.45
C LEU A 5 37.01 37.84 45.89
N VAL A 6 36.55 37.32 47.03
CA VAL A 6 37.02 36.16 47.80
C VAL A 6 36.34 34.87 47.34
N ALA A 7 36.98 33.71 47.60
CA ALA A 7 36.44 32.37 47.93
C ALA A 7 37.00 31.25 47.02
N ALA A 8 37.14 29.99 47.40
CA ALA A 8 37.28 29.25 48.65
C ALA A 8 37.72 27.83 48.20
N LEU A 9 38.44 27.09 49.06
CA LEU A 9 38.97 25.76 48.78
C LEU A 9 37.87 24.76 48.37
N SER A 10 38.17 23.84 47.45
CA SER A 10 37.71 22.45 47.53
C SER A 10 38.53 21.55 46.62
N ALA A 11 39.24 20.61 47.24
CA ALA A 11 39.81 19.45 46.56
C ALA A 11 38.68 18.55 46.04
N CYS A 12 38.81 18.06 44.82
CA CYS A 12 38.12 16.85 44.40
C CYS A 12 39.05 16.00 43.53
N SER A 13 39.31 14.82 44.06
CA SER A 13 40.25 13.79 43.63
C SER A 13 39.92 13.23 42.25
N ALA A 14 40.97 12.80 41.55
CA ALA A 14 40.89 12.11 40.26
C ALA A 14 39.92 10.91 40.31
N LEU A 15 39.07 10.80 39.28
CA LEU A 15 38.23 9.63 39.06
C LEU A 15 39.11 8.41 38.70
N PRO A 16 38.87 7.22 39.27
CA PRO A 16 39.59 6.01 38.87
C PRO A 16 39.23 5.62 37.44
N GLN A 17 40.23 5.34 36.60
CA GLN A 17 40.02 4.66 35.32
C GLN A 17 39.48 3.24 35.54
N PRO A 18 38.64 2.72 34.63
CA PRO A 18 38.14 1.36 34.71
C PRO A 18 39.27 0.35 34.42
N SER A 19 39.66 -0.41 35.44
CA SER A 19 40.51 -1.58 35.30
C SER A 19 39.76 -2.69 34.55
N GLY A 20 40.39 -3.19 33.49
CA GLY A 20 39.89 -4.29 32.68
C GLY A 20 39.87 -5.64 33.40
N ASP A 21 39.07 -6.52 32.80
CA ASP A 21 39.04 -7.99 32.91
C ASP A 21 38.69 -8.62 34.26
N ALA A 22 37.38 -8.70 34.51
CA ALA A 22 36.79 -9.74 35.36
C ALA A 22 36.03 -10.75 34.48
N ILE A 23 36.73 -11.81 34.05
CA ILE A 23 36.07 -13.01 33.52
C ILE A 23 35.41 -13.72 34.72
N LEU A 24 34.08 -13.69 34.79
CA LEU A 24 33.30 -14.34 35.85
C LEU A 24 33.20 -15.85 35.58
N PRO A 25 33.71 -16.73 36.45
CA PRO A 25 33.73 -18.16 36.19
C PRO A 25 32.41 -18.89 36.53
N ASN A 26 31.41 -18.23 37.15
CA ASN A 26 30.15 -18.86 37.54
C ASN A 26 29.00 -17.85 37.76
N PHE A 27 27.76 -18.30 37.56
CA PHE A 27 26.51 -17.53 37.71
C PHE A 27 26.21 -17.01 39.14
N GLU A 28 26.99 -17.40 40.14
CA GLU A 28 26.79 -16.96 41.54
C GLU A 28 27.44 -15.61 41.87
N ALA A 29 28.24 -15.03 40.97
CA ALA A 29 28.97 -13.78 41.22
C ALA A 29 28.16 -12.49 40.92
N LEU A 30 26.85 -12.59 40.65
CA LEU A 30 25.98 -11.42 40.54
C LEU A 30 25.59 -10.91 41.93
N PRO A 31 25.80 -9.62 42.26
CA PRO A 31 25.28 -9.06 43.51
C PRO A 31 23.75 -9.14 43.48
N LYS A 32 23.18 -9.97 44.36
CA LYS A 32 21.73 -10.00 44.62
C LYS A 32 21.33 -8.70 45.30
N ALA A 33 21.02 -7.68 44.52
CA ALA A 33 20.37 -6.47 45.03
C ALA A 33 18.89 -6.79 45.29
N LEU A 34 18.49 -6.79 46.57
CA LEU A 34 17.07 -6.79 46.93
C LEU A 34 16.46 -5.46 46.46
N ALA A 35 15.58 -5.52 45.46
CA ALA A 35 14.73 -4.39 45.10
C ALA A 35 13.59 -4.27 46.11
N THR A 36 13.74 -3.42 47.13
CA THR A 36 12.61 -2.92 47.91
C THR A 36 11.79 -1.99 47.03
N LEU A 37 10.72 -2.52 46.42
CA LEU A 37 9.69 -1.69 45.79
C LEU A 37 8.93 -0.95 46.90
N PRO A 38 8.91 0.40 46.90
CA PRO A 38 8.04 1.13 47.82
C PRO A 38 6.59 0.76 47.49
N ARG A 39 5.87 0.19 48.46
CA ARG A 39 4.42 0.04 48.34
C ARG A 39 3.81 1.44 48.27
N THR A 40 3.11 1.72 47.19
CA THR A 40 2.29 2.92 47.05
C THR A 40 1.35 3.02 48.25
N PRO A 41 1.26 4.18 48.93
CA PRO A 41 0.38 4.32 50.08
C PRO A 41 -1.06 4.01 49.68
N THR A 42 -1.74 3.21 50.49
CA THR A 42 -3.18 2.97 50.38
C THR A 42 -3.90 4.33 50.30
N PRO A 43 -4.76 4.56 49.29
CA PRO A 43 -5.42 5.86 49.13
C PRO A 43 -6.21 6.23 50.38
N ASP A 44 -5.98 7.44 50.88
CA ASP A 44 -6.70 8.06 52.00
C ASP A 44 -8.22 7.98 51.76
N PRO A 45 -9.05 7.66 52.78
CA PRO A 45 -10.50 7.70 52.68
C PRO A 45 -11.08 8.99 52.05
N ALA A 46 -10.39 10.14 52.14
CA ALA A 46 -10.79 11.37 51.46
C ALA A 46 -10.72 11.27 49.91
N VAL A 47 -9.74 10.54 49.37
CA VAL A 47 -9.59 10.30 47.92
C VAL A 47 -10.59 9.25 47.43
N GLN A 48 -10.94 8.28 48.29
CA GLN A 48 -11.98 7.29 47.98
C GLN A 48 -13.38 7.92 47.95
N ALA A 49 -13.65 8.92 48.79
CA ALA A 49 -14.90 9.68 48.77
C ALA A 49 -15.06 10.51 47.49
N ALA A 50 -13.99 11.16 47.02
CA ALA A 50 -14.01 11.93 45.76
C ALA A 50 -14.31 11.06 44.51
N THR A 51 -14.01 9.76 44.56
CA THR A 51 -14.33 8.82 43.45
C THR A 51 -15.81 8.39 43.46
N ARG A 52 -16.53 8.54 44.58
CA ARG A 52 -17.97 8.21 44.66
C ARG A 52 -18.89 9.32 44.10
N ASP A 53 -18.42 10.56 44.07
CA ASP A 53 -19.25 11.71 43.64
C ASP A 53 -19.29 11.95 42.12
N THR A 54 -18.52 11.21 41.32
CA THR A 54 -18.54 11.32 39.84
C THR A 54 -19.66 10.52 39.16
N HIS A 55 -20.58 9.91 39.92
CA HIS A 55 -21.73 9.16 39.40
C HIS A 55 -23.04 9.97 39.32
N THR A 56 -22.98 11.28 39.13
CA THR A 56 -24.19 12.01 38.74
C THR A 56 -24.43 11.83 37.23
N PRO A 57 -25.59 11.28 36.81
CA PRO A 57 -25.94 11.22 35.40
C PRO A 57 -26.09 12.64 34.86
N MET A 58 -25.30 12.96 33.84
CA MET A 58 -25.41 14.21 33.09
C MET A 58 -26.82 14.34 32.50
N PRO A 59 -27.49 15.50 32.57
CA PRO A 59 -28.77 15.69 31.90
C PRO A 59 -28.57 15.52 30.39
N SER A 60 -29.25 14.53 29.82
CA SER A 60 -29.26 14.26 28.38
C SER A 60 -29.93 15.42 27.64
N LEU A 61 -29.14 16.25 26.96
CA LEU A 61 -29.67 17.19 25.97
C LEU A 61 -30.28 16.36 24.83
N THR A 62 -31.59 16.45 24.66
CA THR A 62 -32.29 15.87 23.51
C THR A 62 -31.73 16.49 22.23
N PRO A 63 -31.19 15.71 21.27
CA PRO A 63 -30.72 16.28 20.01
C PRO A 63 -31.91 16.81 19.22
N SER A 64 -31.90 18.11 18.93
CA SER A 64 -32.82 18.71 17.96
C SER A 64 -32.35 18.32 16.55
N ALA A 65 -33.09 17.45 15.89
CA ALA A 65 -32.81 17.06 14.51
C ALA A 65 -33.03 18.27 13.59
N THR A 66 -31.95 18.95 13.23
CA THR A 66 -31.97 19.91 12.13
C THR A 66 -31.94 19.12 10.83
N SER A 67 -33.05 19.12 10.09
CA SER A 67 -33.12 18.49 8.77
C SER A 67 -32.18 19.23 7.81
N THR A 68 -30.96 18.71 7.69
CA THR A 68 -30.02 19.16 6.66
C THR A 68 -30.40 18.45 5.37
N ALA A 69 -30.91 19.20 4.40
CA ALA A 69 -31.18 18.68 3.06
C ALA A 69 -29.84 18.35 2.37
N THR A 70 -29.35 17.13 2.58
CA THR A 70 -28.21 16.59 1.83
C THR A 70 -28.71 16.13 0.46
N PRO A 71 -28.22 16.67 -0.67
CA PRO A 71 -28.60 16.17 -1.98
C PRO A 71 -28.00 14.78 -2.18
N VAL A 72 -28.83 13.74 -2.07
CA VAL A 72 -28.44 12.36 -2.40
C VAL A 72 -28.51 12.18 -3.91
N ARG A 73 -27.38 11.89 -4.56
CA ARG A 73 -27.33 11.42 -5.95
C ARG A 73 -27.38 9.89 -5.95
N GLY A 74 -28.58 9.34 -5.82
CA GLY A 74 -28.81 7.89 -5.95
C GLY A 74 -29.09 7.51 -7.41
N VAL A 75 -28.51 6.40 -7.87
CA VAL A 75 -28.96 5.72 -9.09
C VAL A 75 -30.13 4.81 -8.70
N PHE A 76 -31.31 5.07 -9.27
CA PHE A 76 -32.48 4.20 -9.09
C PHE A 76 -32.31 2.94 -9.94
N MET A 77 -32.24 1.77 -9.31
CA MET A 77 -32.47 0.48 -9.96
C MET A 77 -33.89 0.01 -9.58
N GLY A 78 -34.87 0.40 -10.40
CA GLY A 78 -36.27 0.01 -10.26
C GLY A 78 -37.11 0.64 -11.35
N ALA A 79 -38.14 -0.07 -11.83
CA ALA A 79 -39.06 0.45 -12.84
C ALA A 79 -39.87 1.62 -12.26
N ALA A 80 -39.93 2.74 -13.00
CA ALA A 80 -40.64 3.93 -12.57
C ALA A 80 -42.15 3.74 -12.68
N THR A 81 -42.85 3.67 -11.54
CA THR A 81 -44.30 3.84 -11.48
C THR A 81 -44.58 5.29 -11.12
N ALA A 82 -44.87 6.13 -12.10
CA ALA A 82 -45.24 7.53 -11.86
C ALA A 82 -46.71 7.63 -11.41
N PRO A 83 -47.03 8.35 -10.32
CA PRO A 83 -48.38 8.87 -10.11
C PRO A 83 -48.64 10.04 -11.05
N LEU A 84 -49.81 10.08 -11.69
CA LEU A 84 -50.27 11.18 -12.51
C LEU A 84 -50.39 12.46 -11.67
N GLY A 85 -49.70 13.53 -12.06
CA GLY A 85 -49.87 14.84 -11.42
C GLY A 85 -49.02 15.95 -12.02
N THR A 86 -49.62 16.69 -12.97
CA THR A 86 -49.31 18.05 -13.45
C THR A 86 -48.00 18.33 -14.23
N PRO A 87 -48.07 19.03 -15.39
CA PRO A 87 -46.91 19.38 -16.20
C PRO A 87 -46.26 20.67 -15.70
N SER A 88 -44.95 20.65 -15.48
CA SER A 88 -44.11 21.86 -15.42
C SER A 88 -43.18 21.86 -16.63
N THR A 89 -43.38 22.89 -17.44
CA THR A 89 -42.61 23.27 -18.63
C THR A 89 -41.13 23.42 -18.32
N ARG A 90 -40.28 22.68 -19.03
CA ARG A 90 -38.87 23.07 -19.24
C ARG A 90 -38.46 22.85 -20.68
N SER A 91 -38.09 23.99 -21.26
CA SER A 91 -37.33 24.24 -22.48
C SER A 91 -36.29 23.16 -22.79
N SER A 92 -36.41 22.53 -23.96
CA SER A 92 -35.40 21.63 -24.53
C SER A 92 -34.49 22.43 -25.48
N LEU A 93 -33.23 22.61 -25.07
CA LEU A 93 -32.14 22.94 -25.98
C LEU A 93 -31.78 21.68 -26.77
N GLN A 94 -31.86 21.79 -28.09
CA GLN A 94 -31.48 20.76 -29.05
C GLN A 94 -29.98 20.48 -28.99
N ALA A 95 -29.60 19.20 -28.96
CA ALA A 95 -28.26 18.73 -29.30
C ALA A 95 -28.35 17.93 -30.61
N PRO A 96 -27.44 18.12 -31.58
CA PRO A 96 -27.47 17.39 -32.84
C PRO A 96 -26.95 15.96 -32.64
N LEU A 97 -27.70 14.98 -33.16
CA LEU A 97 -27.23 13.61 -33.35
C LEU A 97 -26.15 13.59 -34.44
N ILE A 98 -24.93 13.18 -34.09
CA ILE A 98 -23.93 12.75 -35.07
C ILE A 98 -24.07 11.24 -35.24
N ILE A 99 -24.60 10.82 -36.39
CA ILE A 99 -24.68 9.42 -36.80
C ILE A 99 -23.38 9.09 -37.56
N THR A 100 -22.45 8.38 -36.93
CA THR A 100 -21.31 7.75 -37.61
C THR A 100 -21.76 6.43 -38.24
N GLN A 101 -21.80 6.39 -39.58
CA GLN A 101 -21.98 5.17 -40.36
C GLN A 101 -20.65 4.40 -40.49
N PRO A 102 -20.66 3.06 -40.52
CA PRO A 102 -19.49 2.26 -40.88
C PRO A 102 -19.33 2.18 -42.41
N SER A 103 -18.18 2.63 -42.93
CA SER A 103 -17.82 2.46 -44.34
C SER A 103 -17.35 1.03 -44.59
N LEU A 104 -18.07 0.32 -45.45
CA LEU A 104 -17.74 -1.02 -45.94
C LEU A 104 -16.51 -1.01 -46.86
N ALA A 105 -15.83 -2.15 -46.83
CA ALA A 105 -14.60 -2.50 -47.53
C ALA A 105 -14.58 -2.09 -49.02
N THR A 106 -13.44 -1.52 -49.44
CA THR A 106 -13.10 -1.36 -50.86
C THR A 106 -12.04 -2.39 -51.27
N THR A 107 -12.35 -3.01 -52.39
CA THR A 107 -11.73 -4.15 -53.07
C THR A 107 -10.28 -3.88 -53.48
N ARG A 108 -9.44 -4.93 -53.39
CA ARG A 108 -8.10 -4.97 -53.99
C ARG A 108 -8.21 -4.75 -55.50
N GLN A 109 -7.50 -3.74 -56.02
CA GLN A 109 -7.27 -3.59 -57.45
C GLN A 109 -5.77 -3.76 -57.72
N ALA A 110 -5.42 -4.80 -58.48
CA ALA A 110 -4.07 -5.05 -58.96
C ALA A 110 -3.74 -4.06 -60.08
N ALA A 111 -2.61 -3.35 -59.94
CA ALA A 111 -2.06 -2.48 -60.98
C ALA A 111 -0.95 -3.21 -61.75
N ASN A 112 -1.07 -3.24 -63.08
CA ASN A 112 -0.06 -3.70 -64.02
C ASN A 112 1.20 -2.81 -64.01
N PRO A 113 2.38 -3.35 -64.40
CA PRO A 113 3.59 -2.55 -64.55
C PRO A 113 3.54 -1.75 -65.86
N ILE A 114 3.64 -0.42 -65.77
CA ILE A 114 3.90 0.45 -66.93
C ILE A 114 5.37 0.83 -66.90
N SER A 115 6.07 0.46 -67.98
CA SER A 115 7.48 0.71 -68.21
C SER A 115 7.69 2.08 -68.86
N GLY A 116 8.65 2.86 -68.35
CA GLY A 116 9.43 3.84 -69.11
C GLY A 116 8.86 5.26 -69.25
N VAL A 117 9.19 6.14 -68.29
CA VAL A 117 9.37 7.58 -68.53
C VAL A 117 10.52 8.09 -67.66
N ASN A 118 11.63 8.51 -68.27
CA ASN A 118 12.73 9.21 -67.60
C ASN A 118 12.35 10.69 -67.42
N VAL A 119 12.23 11.15 -66.17
CA VAL A 119 12.08 12.56 -65.81
C VAL A 119 13.36 13.02 -65.09
N PRO A 120 13.95 14.18 -65.45
CA PRO A 120 15.19 14.66 -64.86
C PRO A 120 15.01 15.06 -63.38
N LEU A 121 15.94 14.60 -62.52
CA LEU A 121 15.96 14.87 -61.08
C LEU A 121 16.26 16.35 -60.77
N ILE A 122 15.33 17.01 -60.09
CA ILE A 122 15.54 18.31 -59.44
C ILE A 122 15.46 18.08 -57.93
N GLY A 123 16.54 18.37 -57.20
CA GLY A 123 16.57 18.53 -55.75
C GLY A 123 16.43 17.24 -54.92
N ALA A 124 17.53 16.55 -54.66
CA ALA A 124 17.58 15.50 -53.64
C ALA A 124 17.38 16.11 -52.24
N ASN A 125 16.18 15.97 -51.69
CA ASN A 125 15.97 16.09 -50.26
C ASN A 125 16.82 14.99 -49.58
N PRO A 126 17.58 15.26 -48.49
CA PRO A 126 18.33 14.22 -47.82
C PRO A 126 17.38 13.08 -47.41
N PRO A 127 17.77 11.82 -47.59
CA PRO A 127 16.94 10.69 -47.21
C PRO A 127 16.56 10.85 -45.73
N PRO A 128 15.27 10.69 -45.34
CA PRO A 128 14.94 10.62 -43.93
C PRO A 128 15.80 9.52 -43.32
N ALA A 129 16.58 9.88 -42.30
CA ALA A 129 17.39 8.93 -41.57
C ALA A 129 16.50 7.74 -41.17
N PRO A 130 16.99 6.49 -41.25
CA PRO A 130 16.24 5.35 -40.73
C PRO A 130 15.87 5.66 -39.28
N ILE A 131 14.56 5.75 -39.01
CA ILE A 131 14.05 5.89 -37.65
C ILE A 131 14.41 4.58 -36.96
N ALA A 132 15.49 4.58 -36.17
CA ALA A 132 15.79 3.46 -35.30
C ALA A 132 14.59 3.25 -34.37
N PRO A 133 14.06 2.02 -34.21
CA PRO A 133 13.06 1.77 -33.20
C PRO A 133 13.73 1.99 -31.84
N SER A 134 13.47 3.13 -31.20
CA SER A 134 13.83 3.35 -29.81
C SER A 134 12.87 2.53 -28.94
N GLY A 135 13.02 1.21 -28.98
CA GLY A 135 12.31 0.26 -28.12
C GLY A 135 12.85 0.21 -26.69
N GLN A 136 13.57 1.25 -26.25
CA GLN A 136 14.12 1.35 -24.91
C GLN A 136 13.31 2.37 -24.11
N CYS A 137 12.93 1.98 -22.89
CA CYS A 137 12.22 2.85 -21.98
C CYS A 137 13.09 4.07 -21.62
N SER A 138 12.46 5.24 -21.48
CA SER A 138 13.17 6.48 -21.11
C SER A 138 13.70 6.48 -19.69
N VAL A 139 13.12 5.65 -18.82
CA VAL A 139 13.51 5.50 -17.41
C VAL A 139 14.17 4.12 -17.25
N PRO A 140 15.36 4.04 -16.63
CA PRO A 140 16.04 2.78 -16.40
C PRO A 140 15.27 1.90 -15.41
N ILE A 141 15.32 0.58 -15.63
CA ILE A 141 14.82 -0.40 -14.67
C ILE A 141 15.88 -0.56 -13.57
N ALA A 142 15.47 -0.58 -12.30
CA ALA A 142 16.37 -0.82 -11.17
C ALA A 142 17.14 -2.12 -11.37
N ALA A 143 18.44 -2.15 -11.02
CA ALA A 143 19.29 -3.32 -11.27
C ALA A 143 18.69 -4.67 -10.76
N PRO A 144 18.12 -4.75 -9.54
CA PRO A 144 17.48 -6.00 -9.06
C PRO A 144 16.21 -6.39 -9.82
N PHE A 145 15.62 -5.50 -10.62
CA PHE A 145 14.38 -5.75 -11.35
C PHE A 145 14.61 -6.16 -12.80
N VAL A 146 15.83 -6.03 -13.33
CA VAL A 146 16.14 -6.24 -14.75
C VAL A 146 15.80 -7.66 -15.20
N ARG A 147 16.13 -8.68 -14.41
CA ARG A 147 15.82 -10.09 -14.71
C ARG A 147 14.30 -10.29 -14.83
N ALA A 148 13.56 -9.92 -13.79
CA ALA A 148 12.12 -10.12 -13.73
C ALA A 148 11.38 -9.28 -14.79
N ALA A 149 11.83 -8.06 -15.08
CA ALA A 149 11.24 -7.22 -16.14
C ALA A 149 11.52 -7.74 -17.55
N SER A 150 12.52 -8.61 -17.73
CA SER A 150 12.83 -9.26 -19.01
C SER A 150 12.04 -10.55 -19.24
N ASP A 151 11.30 -11.05 -18.24
CA ASP A 151 10.50 -12.27 -18.35
C ASP A 151 9.37 -12.10 -19.40
N PRO A 152 9.21 -13.05 -20.35
CA PRO A 152 8.21 -12.95 -21.41
C PRO A 152 6.75 -12.91 -20.91
N ASN A 153 6.46 -13.39 -19.69
CA ASN A 153 5.14 -13.34 -19.08
C ASN A 153 4.86 -12.02 -18.34
N ILE A 154 5.92 -11.31 -17.95
CA ILE A 154 5.85 -10.08 -17.13
C ILE A 154 5.98 -8.85 -18.01
N ARG A 155 6.97 -8.83 -18.93
CA ARG A 155 7.32 -7.68 -19.77
C ARG A 155 6.12 -7.09 -20.53
N PRO A 156 5.25 -7.88 -21.19
CA PRO A 156 4.11 -7.32 -21.93
C PRO A 156 3.04 -6.71 -21.03
N ARG A 157 3.01 -7.07 -19.74
CA ARG A 157 2.01 -6.61 -18.79
C ARG A 157 2.47 -5.35 -18.03
N LEU A 158 3.75 -5.25 -17.69
CA LEU A 158 4.28 -4.08 -16.98
C LEU A 158 4.56 -2.90 -17.91
N GLY A 159 5.03 -3.13 -19.14
CA GLY A 159 5.46 -2.05 -20.02
C GLY A 159 6.73 -1.35 -19.51
N CYS A 160 6.85 -0.06 -19.78
CA CYS A 160 8.02 0.73 -19.37
C CYS A 160 7.92 1.28 -17.93
N PRO A 161 9.04 1.48 -17.22
CA PRO A 161 9.04 2.24 -15.98
C PRO A 161 8.57 3.68 -16.21
N ARG A 162 7.78 4.22 -15.27
CA ARG A 162 7.32 5.62 -15.29
C ARG A 162 8.11 6.54 -14.39
N ALA A 163 8.86 5.98 -13.44
CA ALA A 163 9.65 6.73 -12.48
C ALA A 163 10.89 5.93 -12.06
N GLU A 164 11.92 6.66 -11.64
CA GLU A 164 13.11 6.07 -11.01
C GLU A 164 12.71 5.25 -9.77
N PRO A 165 13.46 4.18 -9.45
CA PRO A 165 13.19 3.41 -8.25
C PRO A 165 13.43 4.26 -7.01
N ILE A 166 12.52 4.15 -6.05
CA ILE A 166 12.65 4.79 -4.75
C ILE A 166 12.96 3.74 -3.68
N SER A 167 13.83 4.11 -2.74
CA SER A 167 14.04 3.33 -1.52
C SER A 167 13.10 3.85 -0.44
N LEU A 168 12.32 2.96 0.17
CA LEU A 168 11.36 3.33 1.21
C LEU A 168 11.24 2.23 2.27
N THR A 169 10.74 2.59 3.44
CA THR A 169 10.41 1.63 4.49
C THR A 169 9.14 0.89 4.11
N ILE A 170 9.27 -0.42 3.90
CA ILE A 170 8.17 -1.34 3.62
C ILE A 170 7.96 -2.20 4.87
N VAL A 171 6.71 -2.54 5.17
CA VAL A 171 6.40 -3.58 6.16
C VAL A 171 5.83 -4.77 5.41
N THR A 172 6.32 -5.97 5.69
CA THR A 172 5.76 -7.20 5.12
C THR A 172 5.21 -8.11 6.20
N GLN A 173 4.22 -8.91 5.87
CA GLN A 173 3.78 -10.03 6.68
C GLN A 173 3.52 -11.24 5.79
N PRO A 174 4.15 -12.39 6.05
CA PRO A 174 3.87 -13.63 5.33
C PRO A 174 2.62 -14.34 5.88
N PHE A 175 1.88 -14.96 4.97
CA PHE A 175 0.69 -15.77 5.21
C PHE A 175 0.88 -17.16 4.61
N GLU A 176 -0.01 -18.10 4.96
CA GLU A 176 0.05 -19.48 4.47
C GLU A 176 0.11 -19.57 2.93
N ARG A 177 -0.58 -18.66 2.24
CA ARG A 177 -0.72 -18.66 0.78
C ARG A 177 -0.49 -17.28 0.17
N GLY A 178 0.38 -16.47 0.76
CA GLY A 178 0.71 -15.17 0.18
C GLY A 178 1.38 -14.23 1.15
N LEU A 179 1.40 -12.95 0.79
CA LEU A 179 2.07 -11.89 1.53
C LEU A 179 1.20 -10.63 1.53
N MET A 180 1.35 -9.81 2.56
CA MET A 180 0.96 -8.41 2.52
C MET A 180 2.19 -7.52 2.58
N PHE A 181 2.12 -6.38 1.88
CA PHE A 181 3.10 -5.31 1.94
C PHE A 181 2.40 -3.99 2.25
N TRP A 182 2.90 -3.25 3.24
CA TRP A 182 2.50 -1.88 3.49
C TRP A 182 3.63 -0.95 3.10
N ARG A 183 3.29 0.20 2.54
CA ARG A 183 4.25 1.27 2.23
C ARG A 183 3.86 2.61 2.86
N ASP A 184 4.84 3.49 2.91
CA ASP A 184 4.80 4.87 3.44
C ASP A 184 3.56 5.71 3.08
N THR A 185 2.91 5.43 1.94
CA THR A 185 1.68 6.11 1.48
C THR A 185 0.38 5.57 2.07
N ARG A 186 0.43 4.71 3.11
CA ARG A 186 -0.73 3.98 3.67
C ARG A 186 -1.43 3.09 2.64
N GLU A 187 -0.67 2.51 1.71
CA GLU A 187 -1.17 1.51 0.79
C GLU A 187 -0.75 0.12 1.24
N ILE A 188 -1.70 -0.81 1.28
CA ILE A 188 -1.50 -2.24 1.53
C ILE A 188 -1.70 -3.00 0.22
N TYR A 189 -0.68 -3.74 -0.19
CA TYR A 189 -0.71 -4.65 -1.32
C TYR A 189 -0.82 -6.07 -0.82
N VAL A 190 -1.83 -6.79 -1.29
CA VAL A 190 -2.04 -8.21 -0.96
C VAL A 190 -1.66 -9.05 -2.15
N LEU A 191 -0.67 -9.93 -1.97
CA LEU A 191 -0.20 -10.85 -3.01
C LEU A 191 -0.56 -12.28 -2.61
N ALA A 192 -1.69 -12.79 -3.08
CA ALA A 192 -2.11 -14.17 -2.82
C ALA A 192 -1.65 -15.10 -3.94
N LEU A 193 -1.21 -16.29 -3.55
CA LEU A 193 -0.91 -17.37 -4.48
C LEU A 193 -2.22 -17.88 -5.10
N GLN A 194 -2.11 -18.37 -6.33
CA GLN A 194 -3.24 -18.91 -7.07
C GLN A 194 -3.97 -20.00 -6.27
N ALA A 195 -5.29 -19.89 -6.20
CA ALA A 195 -6.11 -21.00 -5.73
C ALA A 195 -6.00 -22.19 -6.69
N ARG A 196 -6.25 -23.40 -6.21
CA ARG A 196 -6.20 -24.61 -7.05
C ARG A 196 -7.16 -24.45 -8.24
N GLY A 197 -6.61 -24.49 -9.45
CA GLY A 197 -7.38 -24.34 -10.71
C GLY A 197 -7.52 -22.90 -11.21
N ALA A 198 -6.98 -21.90 -10.51
CA ALA A 198 -6.85 -20.55 -11.04
C ALA A 198 -5.68 -20.46 -12.04
N ALA A 199 -5.76 -19.50 -12.98
CA ALA A 199 -4.76 -19.34 -14.03
C ALA A 199 -3.55 -18.48 -13.62
N ALA A 200 -3.67 -17.71 -12.54
CA ALA A 200 -2.64 -16.77 -12.08
C ALA A 200 -2.80 -16.46 -10.59
N ASN A 201 -1.72 -15.93 -9.99
CA ASN A 201 -1.75 -15.34 -8.66
C ASN A 201 -2.51 -14.00 -8.68
N THR A 202 -3.13 -13.62 -7.56
CA THR A 202 -4.00 -12.45 -7.47
C THR A 202 -3.39 -11.35 -6.63
N ALA A 203 -3.51 -10.10 -7.10
CA ALA A 203 -3.07 -8.92 -6.38
C ALA A 203 -4.24 -7.98 -6.03
N TRP A 204 -4.28 -7.50 -4.79
CA TRP A 204 -5.17 -6.42 -4.35
C TRP A 204 -4.38 -5.22 -3.83
N LYS A 205 -5.01 -4.05 -3.87
CA LYS A 205 -4.52 -2.84 -3.21
C LYS A 205 -5.63 -2.25 -2.36
N PHE A 206 -5.29 -1.93 -1.11
CA PHE A 206 -6.18 -1.28 -0.17
C PHE A 206 -5.49 -0.06 0.43
N THR A 207 -6.29 0.90 0.90
CA THR A 207 -5.81 1.96 1.77
C THR A 207 -5.85 1.46 3.21
N ASP A 208 -4.78 1.66 3.96
CA ASP A 208 -4.74 1.41 5.40
C ASP A 208 -5.52 2.49 6.15
N GLY A 209 -6.73 2.12 6.57
CA GLY A 209 -7.62 2.94 7.38
C GLY A 209 -7.59 2.60 8.87
N TRP A 210 -6.67 1.75 9.32
CA TRP A 210 -6.58 1.39 10.73
C TRP A 210 -6.01 2.56 11.54
N THR A 211 -6.52 2.74 12.77
CA THR A 211 -6.04 3.75 13.71
C THR A 211 -5.91 3.12 15.10
N GLU A 212 -5.12 3.75 15.97
CA GLU A 212 -4.92 3.30 17.37
C GLU A 212 -6.22 3.23 18.18
N ALA A 213 -7.29 3.89 17.73
CA ALA A 213 -8.60 3.82 18.37
C ALA A 213 -9.36 2.52 18.02
N GLN A 214 -8.93 1.79 17.00
CA GLN A 214 -9.55 0.54 16.56
C GLN A 214 -8.88 -0.67 17.23
N PRO A 215 -9.63 -1.75 17.52
CA PRO A 215 -9.03 -2.97 18.05
C PRO A 215 -7.96 -3.54 17.13
N GLU A 216 -6.76 -3.77 17.66
CA GLU A 216 -5.63 -4.35 16.90
C GLU A 216 -5.98 -5.72 16.33
N ARG A 217 -6.78 -6.51 17.06
CA ARG A 217 -7.11 -7.89 16.73
C ARG A 217 -8.57 -8.20 17.11
N ASP A 218 -9.09 -9.34 16.68
CA ASP A 218 -10.42 -9.83 17.08
C ASP A 218 -10.25 -11.06 17.98
N PRO A 219 -10.55 -10.97 19.28
CA PRO A 219 -10.32 -12.07 20.22
C PRO A 219 -11.21 -13.30 19.98
N SER A 220 -12.27 -13.19 19.16
CA SER A 220 -13.11 -14.32 18.77
C SER A 220 -12.47 -15.20 17.68
N LEU A 221 -11.51 -14.64 16.93
CA LEU A 221 -10.78 -15.33 15.88
C LEU A 221 -9.45 -15.87 16.45
N GLN A 222 -9.46 -17.13 16.85
CA GLN A 222 -8.26 -17.80 17.36
C GLN A 222 -7.53 -18.54 16.23
N PRO A 223 -6.28 -18.15 15.90
CA PRO A 223 -5.48 -18.89 14.94
C PRO A 223 -5.07 -20.25 15.53
N PRO A 224 -5.00 -21.32 14.70
CA PRO A 224 -4.38 -22.56 15.15
C PRO A 224 -2.87 -22.37 15.30
N GLU A 225 -2.27 -22.92 16.35
CA GLU A 225 -0.81 -22.86 16.50
C GLU A 225 -0.09 -23.61 15.36
N PRO A 226 1.04 -23.11 14.84
CA PRO A 226 1.81 -21.94 15.26
C PRO A 226 1.44 -20.63 14.52
N LEU A 227 0.26 -20.58 13.88
CA LEU A 227 -0.15 -19.45 13.06
C LEU A 227 -0.62 -18.27 13.93
N LEU A 228 -0.68 -17.10 13.31
CA LEU A 228 -0.99 -15.84 13.96
C LEU A 228 -2.20 -15.18 13.30
N GLN A 229 -2.97 -14.46 14.12
CA GLN A 229 -3.94 -13.50 13.61
C GLN A 229 -3.17 -12.24 13.19
N PRO A 230 -3.29 -11.77 11.93
CA PRO A 230 -2.73 -10.49 11.55
C PRO A 230 -3.37 -9.37 12.37
N ILE A 231 -2.58 -8.36 12.73
CA ILE A 231 -3.00 -7.26 13.60
C ILE A 231 -3.03 -5.93 12.83
N ARG A 232 -3.61 -4.89 13.44
CA ARG A 232 -3.57 -3.50 12.94
C ARG A 232 -4.02 -3.39 11.47
N GLY A 233 -3.27 -2.70 10.61
CA GLY A 233 -3.65 -2.44 9.21
C GLY A 233 -3.87 -3.72 8.39
N PHE A 234 -2.92 -4.67 8.44
CA PHE A 234 -3.08 -5.96 7.77
C PHE A 234 -4.26 -6.75 8.35
N GLY A 235 -4.38 -6.79 9.68
CA GLY A 235 -5.47 -7.45 10.38
C GLY A 235 -6.84 -6.86 10.10
N ALA A 236 -6.94 -5.54 9.90
CA ALA A 236 -8.17 -4.85 9.55
C ALA A 236 -8.63 -5.24 8.15
N ILE A 237 -7.74 -5.19 7.15
CA ILE A 237 -8.05 -5.61 5.78
C ILE A 237 -8.42 -7.09 5.74
N TRP A 238 -7.64 -7.95 6.41
CA TRP A 238 -7.88 -9.39 6.45
C TRP A 238 -9.21 -9.76 7.09
N ARG A 239 -9.58 -9.11 8.21
CA ARG A 239 -10.88 -9.37 8.89
C ARG A 239 -12.07 -8.83 8.09
N ALA A 240 -11.93 -7.67 7.45
CA ALA A 240 -13.01 -7.01 6.73
C ALA A 240 -13.30 -7.63 5.35
N ASN A 241 -12.36 -8.38 4.76
CA ASN A 241 -12.47 -8.91 3.40
C ASN A 241 -12.39 -10.45 3.40
N PRO A 242 -13.54 -11.17 3.40
CA PRO A 242 -13.56 -12.63 3.38
C PRO A 242 -12.75 -13.25 2.23
N ALA A 243 -12.81 -12.65 1.04
CA ALA A 243 -12.04 -13.12 -0.12
C ALA A 243 -10.52 -13.05 0.11
N VAL A 244 -10.03 -11.98 0.74
CA VAL A 244 -8.60 -11.84 1.10
C VAL A 244 -8.21 -12.87 2.14
N ARG A 245 -9.04 -13.04 3.18
CA ARG A 245 -8.82 -14.02 4.24
C ARG A 245 -8.75 -15.45 3.71
N GLU A 246 -9.69 -15.83 2.85
CA GLU A 246 -9.74 -17.16 2.24
C GLU A 246 -8.53 -17.40 1.33
N ALA A 247 -8.16 -16.39 0.52
CA ALA A 247 -7.03 -16.48 -0.39
C ALA A 247 -5.69 -16.67 0.36
N LEU A 248 -5.44 -15.86 1.39
CA LEU A 248 -4.17 -15.87 2.13
C LEU A 248 -4.07 -16.95 3.21
N GLY A 249 -5.17 -17.22 3.92
CA GLY A 249 -5.12 -17.99 5.17
C GLY A 249 -4.62 -17.16 6.35
N TRP A 250 -4.08 -17.80 7.39
CA TRP A 250 -3.53 -17.13 8.56
C TRP A 250 -2.12 -16.59 8.33
N ALA A 251 -1.67 -15.67 9.18
CA ALA A 251 -0.29 -15.19 9.14
C ALA A 251 0.65 -16.28 9.69
N VAL A 252 1.80 -16.47 9.06
CA VAL A 252 2.82 -17.45 9.52
C VAL A 252 3.93 -16.79 10.33
N ALA A 253 4.00 -15.45 10.31
CA ALA A 253 4.92 -14.67 11.13
C ALA A 253 4.32 -13.28 11.43
N ALA A 254 4.94 -12.57 12.38
CA ALA A 254 4.60 -11.18 12.68
C ALA A 254 4.97 -10.24 11.50
N GLU A 255 4.60 -8.97 11.61
CA GLU A 255 5.01 -7.95 10.65
C GLU A 255 6.52 -7.65 10.76
N GLN A 256 7.21 -7.53 9.62
CA GLN A 256 8.62 -7.17 9.56
C GLN A 256 8.82 -5.89 8.75
N PRO A 257 9.32 -4.80 9.37
CA PRO A 257 9.77 -3.62 8.62
C PRO A 257 11.14 -3.88 7.98
N TYR A 258 11.34 -3.34 6.78
CA TYR A 258 12.61 -3.37 6.06
C TYR A 258 12.70 -2.20 5.08
N ASN A 259 13.91 -1.90 4.61
CA ASN A 259 14.11 -0.96 3.52
C ASN A 259 14.09 -1.73 2.20
N GLY A 260 13.19 -1.37 1.30
CA GLY A 260 13.05 -2.01 0.00
C GLY A 260 13.04 -1.00 -1.15
N LEU A 261 13.23 -1.51 -2.36
CA LEU A 261 13.07 -0.77 -3.59
C LEU A 261 11.64 -0.89 -4.10
N TRP A 262 11.13 0.22 -4.64
CA TRP A 262 9.84 0.30 -5.29
C TRP A 262 9.99 1.04 -6.62
N GLN A 263 9.51 0.45 -7.71
CA GLN A 263 9.51 1.10 -9.01
C GLN A 263 8.16 0.95 -9.70
N VAL A 264 7.61 2.06 -10.18
CA VAL A 264 6.32 2.10 -10.87
C VAL A 264 6.52 1.96 -12.38
N PHE A 265 5.69 1.14 -12.99
CA PHE A 265 5.65 0.87 -14.42
C PHE A 265 4.31 1.33 -15.01
N GLU A 266 4.20 1.33 -16.34
CA GLU A 266 2.98 1.72 -17.06
C GLU A 266 1.78 0.86 -16.65
N GLY A 267 1.96 -0.46 -16.66
CA GLY A 267 0.95 -1.46 -16.34
C GLY A 267 1.09 -2.05 -14.95
N GLY A 268 1.84 -1.43 -14.03
CA GLY A 268 2.02 -2.01 -12.69
C GLY A 268 3.17 -1.44 -11.89
N LEU A 269 3.80 -2.30 -11.09
CA LEU A 269 4.97 -1.96 -10.29
C LEU A 269 5.83 -3.19 -10.01
N MET A 270 7.07 -2.95 -9.57
CA MET A 270 7.94 -3.96 -8.99
C MET A 270 8.43 -3.49 -7.62
N LEU A 271 8.59 -4.44 -6.71
CA LEU A 271 9.13 -4.20 -5.37
C LEU A 271 10.07 -5.33 -4.95
N SER A 272 11.06 -5.02 -4.12
CA SER A 272 11.94 -6.03 -3.51
C SER A 272 11.35 -6.53 -2.19
N GLY A 273 11.41 -7.82 -1.92
CA GLY A 273 11.14 -8.42 -0.61
C GLY A 273 12.27 -8.17 0.40
N ASN A 274 12.00 -8.49 1.67
CA ASN A 274 12.96 -8.37 2.77
C ASN A 274 14.14 -9.35 2.67
N ASP A 275 14.00 -10.40 1.87
CA ASP A 275 15.01 -11.42 1.54
C ASP A 275 15.72 -11.16 0.19
N GLY A 276 15.46 -10.02 -0.44
CA GLY A 276 16.01 -9.66 -1.75
C GLY A 276 15.29 -10.29 -2.94
N THR A 277 14.22 -11.06 -2.71
CA THR A 277 13.35 -11.52 -3.80
C THR A 277 12.64 -10.36 -4.48
N VAL A 278 12.12 -10.58 -5.68
CA VAL A 278 11.41 -9.56 -6.46
C VAL A 278 9.96 -9.98 -6.67
N TYR A 279 9.06 -9.02 -6.49
CA TYR A 279 7.65 -9.17 -6.80
C TYR A 279 7.27 -8.14 -7.87
N ALA A 280 6.62 -8.61 -8.93
CA ALA A 280 6.04 -7.78 -9.97
C ALA A 280 4.52 -7.85 -9.86
N VAL A 281 3.85 -6.70 -9.78
CA VAL A 281 2.39 -6.60 -9.76
C VAL A 281 1.96 -5.95 -11.06
N ALA A 282 1.28 -6.73 -11.90
CA ALA A 282 0.68 -6.26 -13.14
C ALA A 282 -0.79 -5.93 -12.90
N VAL A 283 -1.14 -4.66 -13.10
CA VAL A 283 -2.49 -4.15 -12.90
C VAL A 283 -3.34 -4.49 -14.11
N ASP A 284 -4.53 -5.04 -13.87
CA ASP A 284 -5.57 -5.26 -14.88
C ASP A 284 -6.77 -4.38 -14.53
N THR A 285 -6.99 -3.33 -15.32
CA THR A 285 -8.09 -2.38 -15.10
C THR A 285 -9.47 -2.99 -15.34
N ASN A 286 -9.56 -4.22 -15.85
CA ASN A 286 -10.83 -4.93 -16.07
C ASN A 286 -11.20 -5.88 -14.93
N ALA A 287 -10.36 -6.01 -13.89
CA ALA A 287 -10.65 -6.87 -12.76
C ALA A 287 -11.64 -6.19 -11.80
N PRO A 288 -12.84 -6.76 -11.56
CA PRO A 288 -13.89 -6.07 -10.80
C PRO A 288 -13.63 -6.00 -9.29
N THR A 289 -12.71 -6.81 -8.76
CA THR A 289 -12.44 -6.91 -7.31
C THR A 289 -10.96 -6.96 -6.94
N ALA A 290 -10.07 -7.19 -7.90
CA ALA A 290 -8.61 -7.25 -7.73
C ALA A 290 -7.97 -6.10 -8.52
N ILE A 291 -6.76 -5.68 -8.15
CA ILE A 291 -6.03 -4.74 -8.99
C ILE A 291 -5.34 -5.44 -10.17
N GLY A 292 -5.16 -6.76 -10.11
CA GLY A 292 -4.58 -7.54 -11.20
C GLY A 292 -3.92 -8.82 -10.72
N VAL A 293 -2.78 -9.15 -11.32
CA VAL A 293 -2.00 -10.37 -11.03
C VAL A 293 -0.63 -10.02 -10.48
N HIS A 294 0.00 -10.95 -9.77
CA HIS A 294 1.41 -10.79 -9.38
C HIS A 294 2.28 -11.97 -9.82
N PHE A 295 3.57 -11.70 -9.90
CA PHE A 295 4.65 -12.65 -10.15
C PHE A 295 5.66 -12.53 -9.02
N GLY A 296 6.02 -13.64 -8.41
CA GLY A 296 6.87 -13.64 -7.23
C GLY A 296 6.68 -14.88 -6.37
N ALA A 297 7.66 -15.27 -5.57
CA ALA A 297 8.98 -14.64 -5.42
C ALA A 297 9.90 -14.92 -6.63
N LEU A 298 10.50 -13.88 -7.22
CA LEU A 298 11.45 -14.00 -8.33
C LEU A 298 12.88 -13.74 -7.83
N SER A 299 13.87 -14.31 -8.52
CA SER A 299 15.27 -13.97 -8.28
C SER A 299 15.55 -12.52 -8.72
N PRO A 300 16.39 -11.77 -7.98
CA PRO A 300 16.85 -10.44 -8.40
C PRO A 300 17.70 -10.49 -9.68
#